data_AF-N1JFW0-F1
#
_entry.id   AF-N1JFW0-F1
#
_cell.length_a   1.000
_cell.length_b   1.000
_cell.length_c   1.000
_cell.angle_alpha   90.00
_cell.angle_beta   90.00
_cell.angle_gamma   90.00
#
_symmetry.space_group_name_H-M   'P 1'
#
loop_
_entity.id
_entity.type
_entity.pdbx_description
1 polymer ?
#
loop_
_entity_poly.entity_id
_entity_poly.type
_entity_poly.pdbx_seq_one_letter_code
_entity_poly.pdbx_strand_id
1 'polypeptide(L)'
;MSVGTNQPLANALDSSATFLNLSCLDFLMIELVPMMYRVVNDVDSTAPEERAAKQEIKNVNTDEKISYGKSGSTTGTMNVKIKQMEEDDEKDAVFFRLEALGYRVGQGLVERFSRERQRFIDTLDVIKFICKDLWQLLFKKQLDNLKTNHRGVYVLTDHSFRPFARMSTEAGGQAVMRAQPYLWFPCGIIRGALANMGIDATVQAETSELPGAIFQIKSNTKI
;
A
#
# COMPACT_ATOMS: atom_id res chain seq x y z
N MET A 1 11.18 -11.20 40.05
CA MET A 1 11.38 -10.93 38.61
C MET A 1 10.05 -11.17 37.93
N SER A 2 9.36 -10.11 37.51
CA SER A 2 8.03 -10.23 36.91
C SER A 2 8.21 -10.70 35.46
N VAL A 3 7.78 -11.93 35.17
CA VAL A 3 7.70 -12.44 33.80
C VAL A 3 6.52 -11.71 33.18
N GLY A 4 6.79 -10.60 32.51
CA GLY A 4 5.82 -9.91 31.68
C GLY A 4 5.41 -10.83 30.54
N THR A 5 4.35 -11.60 30.75
CA THR A 5 3.66 -12.29 29.67
C THR A 5 3.17 -11.22 28.71
N ASN A 6 3.85 -11.08 27.57
CA ASN A 6 3.29 -10.46 26.38
C ASN A 6 2.06 -11.28 26.00
N GLN A 7 0.93 -10.96 26.62
CA GLN A 7 -0.36 -11.51 26.25
C GLN A 7 -0.56 -11.16 24.78
N PRO A 8 -0.82 -12.16 23.90
CA PRO A 8 -1.14 -11.83 22.53
C PRO A 8 -2.34 -10.88 22.57
N LEU A 9 -2.32 -9.84 21.73
CA LEU A 9 -3.46 -8.93 21.53
C LEU A 9 -4.76 -9.69 21.14
N ALA A 10 -4.68 -11.00 20.88
CA ALA A 10 -5.80 -11.90 20.85
C ALA A 10 -6.28 -12.18 22.28
N ASN A 11 -7.41 -11.60 22.65
CA ASN A 11 -8.16 -12.02 23.82
C ASN A 11 -8.29 -13.54 23.82
N ALA A 12 -7.68 -14.20 24.79
CA ALA A 12 -7.88 -15.63 25.07
C ALA A 12 -9.35 -15.99 25.39
N LEU A 13 -10.23 -14.98 25.42
CA LEU A 13 -11.67 -15.06 25.67
C LEU A 13 -12.52 -14.86 24.40
N ASP A 14 -11.91 -14.53 23.25
CA ASP A 14 -12.66 -14.33 22.02
C ASP A 14 -13.01 -15.69 21.38
N SER A 15 -14.24 -16.15 21.64
CA SER A 15 -14.82 -17.37 21.06
C SER A 15 -14.82 -17.39 19.52
N SER A 16 -14.64 -16.25 18.85
CA SER A 16 -14.56 -16.13 17.39
C SER A 16 -13.12 -16.08 16.84
N ALA A 17 -12.11 -16.15 17.72
CA ALA A 17 -10.72 -16.10 17.32
C ALA A 17 -10.34 -17.34 16.49
N THR A 18 -10.01 -17.12 15.22
CA THR A 18 -9.44 -18.14 14.34
C THR A 18 -7.93 -17.95 14.27
N PHE A 19 -7.17 -19.03 14.47
CA PHE A 19 -5.72 -19.01 14.38
C PHE A 19 -5.26 -19.52 13.02
N LEU A 20 -4.34 -18.78 12.39
CA LEU A 20 -3.69 -19.18 11.14
C LEU A 20 -2.18 -19.30 11.38
N ASN A 21 -1.52 -20.18 10.61
CA ASN A 21 -0.07 -20.25 10.64
C ASN A 21 0.54 -18.94 10.14
N LEU A 22 1.52 -18.40 10.88
CA LEU A 22 2.20 -17.15 10.54
C LEU A 22 2.85 -17.21 9.15
N SER A 23 3.35 -18.38 8.73
CA SER A 23 3.95 -18.56 7.41
C SER A 23 2.96 -18.27 6.28
N CYS A 24 1.65 -18.47 6.48
CA CYS A 24 0.65 -18.13 5.47
C CYS A 24 0.58 -16.62 5.23
N LEU A 25 0.68 -15.81 6.29
CA LEU A 25 0.74 -14.35 6.15
C LEU A 25 2.03 -13.92 5.46
N ASP A 26 3.16 -14.53 5.81
CA ASP A 26 4.45 -14.22 5.16
C ASP A 26 4.40 -14.51 3.66
N PHE A 27 3.90 -15.68 3.25
CA PHE A 27 3.75 -16.02 1.82
C PHE A 27 2.76 -15.12 1.10
N LEU A 28 1.64 -14.77 1.76
CA LEU A 28 0.68 -13.84 1.21
C LEU A 28 1.33 -12.48 0.94
N MET A 29 2.09 -11.94 1.91
CA MET A 29 2.77 -10.65 1.78
C MET A 29 3.83 -10.65 0.67
N ILE A 30 4.52 -11.78 0.45
CA ILE A 30 5.50 -11.94 -0.64
C ILE A 30 4.82 -11.94 -2.01
N GLU A 31 3.72 -12.66 -2.16
CA GLU A 31 3.01 -12.80 -3.44
C GLU A 31 2.03 -11.66 -3.75
N LEU A 32 1.71 -10.81 -2.76
CA LEU A 32 0.72 -9.75 -2.91
C LEU A 32 1.06 -8.80 -4.08
N VAL A 33 2.32 -8.37 -4.17
CA VAL A 33 2.78 -7.45 -5.22
C VAL A 33 2.81 -8.11 -6.60
N PRO A 34 3.51 -9.25 -6.81
CA PRO A 34 3.50 -9.94 -8.11
C PRO A 34 2.08 -10.31 -8.59
N MET A 35 1.21 -10.74 -7.67
CA MET A 35 -0.18 -11.03 -7.99
C MET A 35 -0.91 -9.77 -8.47
N MET A 36 -0.70 -8.62 -7.83
CA MET A 36 -1.38 -7.39 -8.26
C MET A 36 -0.92 -6.93 -9.65
N TYR A 37 0.37 -7.04 -9.96
CA TYR A 37 0.86 -6.78 -11.32
C TYR A 37 0.17 -7.69 -12.35
N ARG A 38 0.01 -8.99 -12.05
CA ARG A 38 -0.75 -9.90 -12.94
C ARG A 38 -2.20 -9.47 -13.11
N VAL A 39 -2.88 -9.10 -12.01
CA VAL A 39 -4.28 -8.65 -12.05
C VAL A 39 -4.45 -7.37 -12.87
N VAL A 40 -3.54 -6.39 -12.72
CA VAL A 40 -3.59 -5.16 -13.51
C VAL A 40 -3.38 -5.46 -15.00
N ASN A 41 -2.38 -6.27 -15.32
CA ASN A 41 -2.12 -6.70 -16.70
C ASN A 41 -3.30 -7.47 -17.32
N ASP A 42 -3.98 -8.34 -16.57
CA ASP A 42 -5.17 -9.06 -17.07
C ASP A 42 -6.35 -8.12 -17.32
N VAL A 43 -6.54 -7.11 -16.46
CA VAL A 43 -7.57 -6.07 -16.64
C VAL A 43 -7.26 -5.21 -17.87
N ASP A 44 -5.99 -4.83 -18.05
CA ASP A 44 -5.55 -4.07 -19.23
C ASP A 44 -5.49 -4.94 -20.50
N SER A 45 -5.49 -6.26 -20.39
CA SER A 45 -5.61 -7.18 -21.53
C SER A 45 -7.06 -7.35 -21.99
N THR A 46 -8.02 -7.22 -21.06
CA THR A 46 -9.48 -7.33 -21.34
C THR A 46 -10.11 -5.98 -21.70
N ALA A 47 -9.53 -4.86 -21.25
CA ALA A 47 -9.98 -3.51 -21.61
C ALA A 47 -9.86 -3.15 -23.12
N PRO A 48 -8.87 -3.63 -23.90
CA PRO A 48 -8.78 -3.43 -25.35
C PRO A 48 -9.94 -4.07 -26.10
N GLU A 49 -10.42 -5.25 -25.70
CA GLU A 49 -11.58 -5.91 -26.31
C GLU A 49 -12.87 -5.13 -26.01
N GLU A 50 -13.03 -4.62 -24.78
CA GLU A 50 -14.15 -3.74 -24.43
C GLU A 50 -14.06 -2.36 -25.11
N ARG A 51 -12.86 -1.78 -25.24
CA ARG A 51 -12.63 -0.49 -25.91
C ARG A 51 -12.84 -0.62 -27.43
N ALA A 52 -12.42 -1.73 -28.02
CA ALA A 52 -12.67 -2.07 -29.43
C ALA A 52 -14.17 -2.31 -29.67
N ALA A 53 -14.86 -3.05 -28.81
CA ALA A 53 -16.32 -3.23 -28.89
C ALA A 53 -17.09 -1.89 -28.72
N LYS A 54 -16.60 -0.98 -27.86
CA LYS A 54 -17.14 0.38 -27.70
C LYS A 54 -16.79 1.30 -28.88
N GLN A 55 -15.71 1.03 -29.62
CA GLN A 55 -15.32 1.76 -30.84
C GLN A 55 -16.09 1.27 -32.07
N GLU A 56 -16.38 -0.03 -32.21
CA GLU A 56 -17.21 -0.56 -33.30
C GLU A 56 -18.64 0.01 -33.28
N ILE A 57 -19.21 0.25 -32.09
CA ILE A 57 -20.53 0.90 -31.95
C ILE A 57 -20.48 2.39 -32.36
N LYS A 58 -19.32 3.05 -32.30
CA LYS A 58 -19.15 4.45 -32.74
C LYS A 58 -18.80 4.59 -34.22
N ASN A 59 -18.20 3.57 -34.83
CA ASN A 59 -17.73 3.62 -36.22
C ASN A 59 -18.83 3.43 -37.28
N VAL A 60 -20.07 3.18 -36.89
CA VAL A 60 -21.22 3.16 -37.82
C VAL A 60 -21.60 4.57 -38.33
N ASN A 61 -21.09 5.65 -37.73
CA ASN A 61 -21.62 7.00 -37.96
C ASN A 61 -20.67 8.06 -38.56
N THR A 62 -19.51 7.73 -39.12
CA THR A 62 -18.70 8.77 -39.80
C THR A 62 -17.85 8.20 -40.94
N ASP A 63 -18.35 8.42 -42.16
CA ASP A 63 -17.61 8.30 -43.42
C ASP A 63 -16.64 9.47 -43.64
N GLU A 64 -15.57 9.19 -44.41
CA GLU A 64 -14.60 10.11 -45.05
C GLU A 64 -13.62 10.88 -44.12
N LYS A 65 -12.30 10.99 -44.36
CA LYS A 65 -11.52 11.04 -45.61
C LYS A 65 -10.02 10.78 -45.33
N ILE A 66 -9.34 10.11 -46.26
CA ILE A 66 -7.90 9.78 -46.24
C ILE A 66 -7.05 10.99 -46.69
N SER A 67 -5.92 11.26 -46.02
CA SER A 67 -4.83 12.07 -46.59
C SER A 67 -3.45 11.51 -46.21
N TYR A 68 -2.68 11.19 -47.24
CA TYR A 68 -1.28 10.78 -47.25
C TYR A 68 -0.35 11.89 -46.72
N GLY A 69 0.74 11.52 -46.02
CA GLY A 69 1.84 12.46 -45.81
C GLY A 69 2.95 12.10 -44.81
N LYS A 70 3.99 11.43 -45.33
CA LYS A 70 5.43 11.66 -45.05
C LYS A 70 6.07 11.07 -43.78
N SER A 71 6.80 9.97 -44.00
CA SER A 71 7.79 9.38 -43.10
C SER A 71 8.97 10.32 -42.83
N GLY A 72 9.24 10.58 -41.55
CA GLY A 72 10.47 11.17 -41.04
C GLY A 72 10.84 10.47 -39.74
N SER A 73 12.10 10.05 -39.62
CA SER A 73 12.65 9.24 -38.54
C SER A 73 12.58 9.98 -37.18
N THR A 74 11.53 9.71 -36.39
CA THR A 74 11.32 10.19 -35.01
C THR A 74 10.85 9.04 -34.09
N THR A 75 10.95 7.80 -34.57
CA THR A 75 10.33 6.61 -33.98
C THR A 75 11.02 6.15 -32.69
N GLY A 76 12.32 6.41 -32.52
CA GLY A 76 13.09 5.93 -31.36
C GLY A 76 12.76 6.65 -30.04
N THR A 77 12.72 7.99 -30.04
CA THR A 77 12.46 8.79 -28.82
C THR A 77 10.99 8.75 -28.40
N MET A 78 10.06 8.66 -29.36
CA MET A 78 8.64 8.49 -29.08
C MET A 78 8.36 7.12 -28.45
N ASN A 79 8.97 6.04 -28.96
CA ASN A 79 8.77 4.70 -28.40
C ASN A 79 9.30 4.54 -26.97
N VAL A 80 10.39 5.22 -26.59
CA VAL A 80 10.90 5.19 -25.20
C VAL A 80 9.97 5.94 -24.25
N LYS A 81 9.48 7.12 -24.64
CA LYS A 81 8.54 7.89 -23.81
C LYS A 81 7.19 7.20 -23.66
N ILE A 82 6.67 6.59 -24.72
CA ILE A 82 5.40 5.84 -24.68
C ILE A 82 5.53 4.66 -23.71
N LYS A 83 6.60 3.86 -23.80
CA LYS A 83 6.84 2.75 -22.87
C LYS A 83 6.98 3.20 -21.41
N GLN A 84 7.66 4.32 -21.18
CA GLN A 84 7.81 4.84 -19.82
C GLN A 84 6.48 5.32 -19.24
N MET A 85 5.64 5.98 -20.04
CA MET A 85 4.29 6.38 -19.62
C MET A 85 3.42 5.16 -19.30
N GLU A 86 3.46 4.11 -20.14
CA GLU A 86 2.73 2.86 -19.91
C GLU A 86 3.19 2.17 -18.61
N GLU A 87 4.50 2.10 -18.35
CA GLU A 87 5.02 1.53 -17.09
C GLU A 87 4.63 2.34 -15.85
N ASP A 88 4.54 3.66 -15.97
CA ASP A 88 4.14 4.53 -14.86
C ASP A 88 2.62 4.43 -14.61
N ASP A 89 1.80 4.36 -15.66
CA ASP A 89 0.36 4.11 -15.56
C ASP A 89 0.07 2.73 -14.91
N GLU A 90 0.81 1.69 -15.29
CA GLU A 90 0.68 0.35 -14.68
C GLU A 90 1.02 0.39 -13.18
N LYS A 91 2.14 1.04 -12.81
CA LYS A 91 2.55 1.20 -11.41
C LYS A 91 1.50 1.95 -10.60
N ASP A 92 0.92 3.01 -11.15
CA ASP A 92 -0.13 3.79 -10.48
C ASP A 92 -1.40 2.96 -10.27
N ALA A 93 -1.78 2.12 -11.24
CA ALA A 93 -2.91 1.20 -11.11
C ALA A 93 -2.65 0.12 -10.03
N VAL A 94 -1.44 -0.44 -9.98
CA VAL A 94 -1.04 -1.40 -8.94
C VAL A 94 -1.01 -0.73 -7.56
N PHE A 95 -0.45 0.48 -7.47
CA PHE A 95 -0.45 1.31 -6.26
C PHE A 95 -1.87 1.48 -5.74
N PHE A 96 -2.78 1.99 -6.57
CA PHE A 96 -4.17 2.25 -6.19
C PHE A 96 -4.85 1.00 -5.63
N ARG A 97 -4.68 -0.16 -6.28
CA ARG A 97 -5.32 -1.41 -5.84
C ARG A 97 -4.75 -1.96 -4.54
N LEU A 98 -3.42 -2.00 -4.40
CA LEU A 98 -2.78 -2.48 -3.17
C LEU A 98 -3.11 -1.59 -1.98
N GLU A 99 -3.09 -0.29 -2.20
CA GLU A 99 -3.37 0.71 -1.19
C GLU A 99 -4.85 0.65 -0.77
N ALA A 100 -5.78 0.44 -1.71
CA ALA A 100 -7.20 0.23 -1.41
C ALA A 100 -7.47 -1.08 -0.66
N LEU A 101 -6.76 -2.18 -0.98
CA LEU A 101 -6.84 -3.41 -0.19
C LEU A 101 -6.37 -3.17 1.24
N GLY A 102 -5.24 -2.50 1.39
CA GLY A 102 -4.69 -2.12 2.69
C GLY A 102 -5.69 -1.27 3.48
N TYR A 103 -6.32 -0.29 2.84
CA TYR A 103 -7.31 0.59 3.46
C TYR A 103 -8.45 -0.19 4.12
N ARG A 104 -9.06 -1.11 3.37
CA ARG A 104 -10.16 -1.92 3.89
C ARG A 104 -9.73 -2.81 5.06
N VAL A 105 -8.54 -3.39 4.97
CA VAL A 105 -7.95 -4.17 6.07
C VAL A 105 -7.74 -3.28 7.30
N GLY A 106 -7.18 -2.09 7.12
CA GLY A 106 -6.95 -1.11 8.18
C GLY A 106 -8.24 -0.76 8.93
N GLN A 107 -9.32 -0.47 8.21
CA GLN A 107 -10.64 -0.19 8.81
C GLN A 107 -11.12 -1.38 9.67
N GLY A 108 -11.18 -2.58 9.09
CA GLY A 108 -11.68 -3.77 9.79
C GLY A 108 -10.84 -4.16 11.01
N LEU A 109 -9.51 -3.98 10.95
CA LEU A 109 -8.65 -4.23 12.10
C LEU A 109 -8.96 -3.28 13.24
N VAL A 110 -9.02 -1.97 12.99
CA VAL A 110 -9.25 -1.03 14.09
C VAL A 110 -10.68 -1.11 14.62
N GLU A 111 -11.69 -1.44 13.80
CA GLU A 111 -13.04 -1.73 14.30
C GLU A 111 -13.07 -2.87 15.33
N ARG A 112 -12.20 -3.89 15.18
CA ARG A 112 -12.13 -5.02 16.11
C ARG A 112 -11.25 -4.70 17.33
N PHE A 113 -10.06 -4.17 17.10
CA PHE A 113 -9.01 -4.08 18.13
C PHE A 113 -9.00 -2.74 18.90
N SER A 114 -9.79 -1.75 18.49
CA SER A 114 -9.95 -0.50 19.26
C SER A 114 -11.07 -0.56 20.31
N ARG A 115 -11.99 -1.54 20.22
CA ARG A 115 -13.22 -1.59 21.04
C ARG A 115 -12.98 -1.61 22.55
N GLU A 116 -11.91 -2.27 22.98
CA GLU A 116 -11.60 -2.47 24.39
C GLU A 116 -10.73 -1.36 24.99
N ARG A 117 -10.43 -0.33 24.19
CA ARG A 117 -9.64 0.80 24.65
C ARG A 117 -10.51 1.95 25.08
N GLN A 118 -9.95 2.74 25.99
CA GLN A 118 -10.47 4.07 26.25
C GLN A 118 -10.51 4.85 24.93
N ARG A 119 -11.61 5.58 24.73
CA ARG A 119 -11.83 6.38 23.52
C ARG A 119 -10.63 7.29 23.29
N PHE A 120 -10.12 7.29 22.06
CA PHE A 120 -9.07 8.21 21.65
C PHE A 120 -9.58 9.65 21.70
N ILE A 121 -8.85 10.51 22.40
CA ILE A 121 -9.18 11.94 22.54
C ILE A 121 -8.37 12.75 21.52
N ASP A 122 -7.08 12.45 21.40
CA ASP A 122 -6.16 13.18 20.54
C ASP A 122 -5.62 12.33 19.39
N THR A 123 -5.32 12.99 18.26
CA THR A 123 -4.68 12.37 17.08
C THR A 123 -3.39 11.62 17.46
N LEU A 124 -2.61 12.17 18.39
CA LEU A 124 -1.34 11.56 18.81
C LEU A 124 -1.55 10.19 19.48
N ASP A 125 -2.64 10.00 20.22
CA ASP A 125 -2.92 8.72 20.87
C ASP A 125 -3.35 7.66 19.87
N VAL A 126 -4.06 8.06 18.81
CA VAL A 126 -4.33 7.19 17.66
C VAL A 126 -3.02 6.77 16.98
N ILE A 127 -2.11 7.72 16.74
CA ILE A 127 -0.81 7.40 16.12
C ILE A 127 0.00 6.45 17.00
N LYS A 128 0.03 6.63 18.33
CA LYS A 128 0.69 5.70 19.25
C LYS A 128 0.07 4.30 19.21
N PHE A 129 -1.25 4.20 19.11
CA PHE A 129 -1.94 2.92 18.94
C PHE A 129 -1.51 2.23 17.64
N ILE A 130 -1.39 2.97 16.54
CA ILE A 130 -0.87 2.40 15.28
C ILE A 130 0.56 1.89 15.47
N CYS A 131 1.44 2.69 16.07
CA CYS A 131 2.85 2.33 16.29
C CYS A 131 3.05 1.11 17.18
N LYS A 132 2.19 0.93 18.19
CA LYS A 132 2.39 -0.09 19.22
C LYS A 132 1.53 -1.31 19.01
N ASP A 133 0.25 -1.14 18.71
CA ASP A 133 -0.73 -2.21 18.78
C ASP A 133 -1.07 -2.75 17.38
N LEU A 134 -1.39 -1.86 16.44
CA LEU A 134 -1.67 -2.27 15.06
C LEU A 134 -0.42 -2.86 14.41
N TRP A 135 0.75 -2.23 14.60
CA TRP A 135 2.01 -2.75 14.07
C TRP A 135 2.38 -4.10 14.73
N GLN A 136 2.17 -4.23 16.04
CA GLN A 136 2.39 -5.49 16.75
C GLN A 136 1.44 -6.58 16.27
N LEU A 137 0.20 -6.25 15.91
CA LEU A 137 -0.75 -7.22 15.38
C LEU A 137 -0.26 -7.80 14.04
N LEU A 138 0.15 -6.92 13.13
CA LEU A 138 0.52 -7.23 11.74
C LEU A 138 1.91 -7.83 11.61
N PHE A 139 2.91 -7.20 12.23
CA PHE A 139 4.32 -7.51 12.03
C PHE A 139 5.00 -8.08 13.29
N LYS A 140 4.24 -8.27 14.38
CA LYS A 140 4.76 -8.79 15.67
C LYS A 140 5.95 -7.98 16.21
N LYS A 141 5.97 -6.69 15.89
CA LYS A 141 6.90 -5.69 16.43
C LYS A 141 6.20 -4.34 16.55
N GLN A 142 6.75 -3.46 17.38
CA GLN A 142 6.37 -2.05 17.41
C GLN A 142 7.21 -1.29 16.37
N LEU A 143 6.73 -0.11 15.97
CA LEU A 143 7.55 0.82 15.20
C LEU A 143 8.70 1.34 16.05
N ASP A 144 9.88 1.48 15.43
CA ASP A 144 11.12 1.82 16.12
C ASP A 144 11.18 3.31 16.49
N ASN A 145 10.62 4.17 15.63
CA ASN A 145 10.60 5.61 15.86
C ASN A 145 9.26 6.25 15.47
N LEU A 146 8.88 7.27 16.23
CA LEU A 146 7.79 8.20 15.92
C LEU A 146 8.31 9.62 16.09
N LYS A 147 8.47 10.35 14.98
CA LYS A 147 8.69 11.80 14.98
C LYS A 147 7.38 12.51 14.71
N THR A 148 7.17 13.65 15.36
CA THR A 148 5.94 14.44 15.23
C THR A 148 6.26 15.91 15.00
N ASN A 149 5.32 16.64 14.43
CA ASN A 149 5.39 18.09 14.29
C ASN A 149 4.07 18.72 14.77
N HIS A 150 4.12 19.95 15.28
CA HIS A 150 2.95 20.75 15.69
C HIS A 150 1.96 21.03 14.54
N ARG A 151 2.35 20.74 13.30
CA ARG A 151 1.54 20.90 12.08
C ARG A 151 0.80 19.63 11.64
N GLY A 152 0.68 18.63 12.51
CA GLY A 152 -0.03 17.38 12.17
C GLY A 152 0.71 16.48 11.17
N VAL A 153 2.05 16.54 11.17
CA VAL A 153 2.91 15.64 10.39
C VAL A 153 3.57 14.64 11.34
N TYR A 154 3.50 13.36 10.99
CA TYR A 154 4.08 12.27 11.74
C TYR A 154 4.96 11.43 10.82
N VAL A 155 6.12 11.00 11.31
CA VAL A 155 7.04 10.13 10.56
C VAL A 155 7.30 8.90 11.41
N LEU A 156 6.86 7.76 10.90
CA LEU A 156 7.02 6.46 11.53
C LEU A 156 8.19 5.75 10.86
N THR A 157 9.10 5.20 11.64
CA THR A 157 10.26 4.48 11.10
C THR A 157 10.27 3.05 11.61
N ASP A 158 10.41 2.11 10.68
CA ASP A 158 10.72 0.72 10.93
C ASP A 158 12.13 0.44 10.38
N HIS A 159 13.11 0.20 11.24
CA HIS A 159 14.50 -0.07 10.81
C HIS A 159 14.67 -1.49 10.24
N SER A 160 13.73 -2.38 10.52
CA SER A 160 13.78 -3.79 10.10
C SER A 160 12.37 -4.26 9.76
N PHE A 161 11.87 -3.71 8.66
CA PHE A 161 10.53 -3.93 8.18
C PHE A 161 10.41 -5.39 7.73
N ARG A 162 9.60 -6.16 8.47
CA ARG A 162 9.54 -7.63 8.31
C ARG A 162 9.28 -8.10 6.88
N PRO A 163 8.38 -7.49 6.09
CA PRO A 163 8.18 -7.89 4.70
C PRO A 163 9.46 -7.84 3.85
N PHE A 164 10.44 -7.00 4.20
CA PHE A 164 11.73 -6.94 3.50
C PHE A 164 12.73 -7.98 3.98
N ALA A 165 12.55 -8.60 5.15
CA ALA A 165 13.54 -9.51 5.74
C ALA A 165 13.83 -10.76 4.89
N ARG A 166 12.92 -11.14 3.97
CA ARG A 166 13.08 -12.30 3.09
C ARG A 166 13.33 -11.94 1.62
N MET A 167 13.53 -10.66 1.31
CA MET A 167 13.88 -10.24 -0.05
C MET A 167 15.31 -10.68 -0.37
N SER A 168 15.44 -11.70 -1.23
CA SER A 168 16.73 -12.13 -1.76
C SER A 168 17.10 -11.26 -2.95
N THR A 169 17.61 -10.07 -2.66
CA THR A 169 18.12 -9.14 -3.68
C THR A 169 19.51 -8.67 -3.25
N GLU A 170 20.42 -8.56 -4.20
CA GLU A 170 21.74 -7.95 -3.95
C GLU A 170 21.54 -6.50 -3.50
N ALA A 171 22.26 -6.09 -2.45
CA ALA A 171 22.11 -4.76 -1.87
C ALA A 171 22.47 -3.68 -2.92
N GLY A 172 21.56 -2.74 -3.16
CA GLY A 172 21.75 -1.67 -4.13
C GLY A 172 20.43 -1.03 -4.59
N GLY A 173 20.51 -0.02 -5.47
CA GLY A 173 19.34 0.76 -5.90
C GLY A 173 18.23 -0.07 -6.58
N GLN A 174 18.59 -1.18 -7.24
CA GLN A 174 17.60 -2.08 -7.85
C GLN A 174 16.75 -2.83 -6.83
N ALA A 175 17.30 -3.12 -5.64
CA ALA A 175 16.56 -3.76 -4.56
C ALA A 175 15.49 -2.82 -4.00
N VAL A 176 15.85 -1.54 -3.78
CA VAL A 176 14.93 -0.49 -3.32
C VAL A 176 13.76 -0.31 -4.29
N MET A 177 14.04 -0.21 -5.59
CA MET A 177 12.99 -0.07 -6.61
C MET A 177 12.00 -1.23 -6.61
N ARG A 178 12.48 -2.47 -6.40
CA ARG A 178 11.61 -3.66 -6.31
C ARG A 178 10.87 -3.78 -4.97
N ALA A 179 11.41 -3.21 -3.91
CA ALA A 179 10.83 -3.24 -2.58
C ALA A 179 9.72 -2.20 -2.40
N GLN A 180 9.82 -1.05 -3.08
CA GLN A 180 8.89 0.08 -2.93
C GLN A 180 7.40 -0.32 -3.04
N PRO A 181 6.94 -1.17 -3.99
CA PRO A 181 5.54 -1.57 -4.07
C PRO A 181 5.00 -2.32 -2.85
N TYR A 182 5.86 -3.03 -2.10
CA TYR A 182 5.47 -3.76 -0.91
C TYR A 182 5.10 -2.84 0.26
N LEU A 183 5.38 -1.53 0.17
CA LEU A 183 4.95 -0.53 1.14
C LEU A 183 3.53 -0.01 0.90
N TRP A 184 2.96 -0.20 -0.30
CA TRP A 184 1.65 0.37 -0.65
C TRP A 184 0.50 -0.24 0.13
N PHE A 185 0.53 -1.55 0.35
CA PHE A 185 -0.46 -2.22 1.19
C PHE A 185 -0.38 -1.80 2.68
N PRO A 186 0.80 -1.83 3.35
CA PRO A 186 0.96 -1.27 4.69
C PRO A 186 0.59 0.22 4.80
N CYS A 187 0.91 1.03 3.79
CA CYS A 187 0.49 2.42 3.69
C CYS A 187 -1.04 2.53 3.71
N GLY A 188 -1.70 1.70 2.90
CA GLY A 188 -3.15 1.56 2.88
C GLY A 188 -3.74 1.24 4.26
N ILE A 189 -3.16 0.26 4.96
CA ILE A 189 -3.60 -0.15 6.30
C ILE A 189 -3.57 1.05 7.27
N ILE A 190 -2.46 1.79 7.31
CA ILE A 190 -2.30 2.93 8.21
C ILE A 190 -3.38 3.98 7.90
N ARG A 191 -3.57 4.32 6.63
CA ARG A 191 -4.58 5.30 6.21
C ARG A 191 -6.01 4.84 6.52
N GLY A 192 -6.33 3.57 6.29
CA GLY A 192 -7.64 2.99 6.62
C GLY A 192 -7.94 2.99 8.10
N ALA A 193 -6.93 2.65 8.91
CA ALA A 193 -7.01 2.75 10.36
C ALA A 193 -7.30 4.18 10.81
N LEU A 194 -6.54 5.16 10.31
CA LEU A 194 -6.73 6.59 10.65
C LEU A 194 -8.13 7.08 10.27
N ALA A 195 -8.58 6.79 9.06
CA ALA A 195 -9.91 7.19 8.59
C ALA A 195 -11.03 6.63 9.47
N ASN A 196 -10.93 5.35 9.87
CA ASN A 196 -11.93 4.73 10.74
C ASN A 196 -11.95 5.30 12.17
N MET A 197 -10.85 5.91 12.60
CA MET A 197 -10.73 6.62 13.88
C MET A 197 -11.04 8.13 13.73
N GLY A 198 -11.56 8.56 12.58
CA GLY A 198 -11.98 9.93 12.33
C GLY A 198 -10.86 10.91 11.97
N ILE A 199 -9.68 10.42 11.61
CA ILE A 199 -8.55 11.25 11.18
C ILE A 199 -8.43 11.16 9.66
N ASP A 200 -8.75 12.25 8.97
CA ASP A 200 -8.46 12.39 7.54
C ASP A 200 -6.97 12.74 7.37
N ALA A 201 -6.22 11.83 6.74
CA ALA A 201 -4.79 11.98 6.54
C ALA A 201 -4.33 11.31 5.25
N THR A 202 -3.29 11.87 4.65
CA THR A 202 -2.53 11.20 3.59
C THR A 202 -1.38 10.43 4.21
N VAL A 203 -1.11 9.23 3.69
CA VAL A 203 0.05 8.42 4.09
C VAL A 203 0.91 8.18 2.86
N GLN A 204 2.21 8.41 3.00
CA GLN A 204 3.22 8.09 1.99
C GLN A 204 4.26 7.18 2.63
N ALA A 205 4.84 6.29 1.84
CA ALA A 205 5.84 5.36 2.33
C ALA A 205 7.03 5.31 1.38
N GLU A 206 8.22 5.19 1.95
CA GLU A 206 9.47 5.11 1.21
C GLU A 206 10.46 4.17 1.89
N THR A 207 11.39 3.64 1.09
CA THR A 207 12.56 2.90 1.58
C THR A 207 13.80 3.41 0.85
N SER A 208 14.84 3.75 1.60
CA SER A 208 16.13 4.18 1.04
C SER A 208 17.17 3.07 1.15
N GLU A 209 17.07 2.25 2.20
CA GLU A 209 17.97 1.14 2.48
C GLU A 209 17.16 -0.02 3.05
N LEU A 210 17.37 -1.22 2.53
CA LEU A 210 16.73 -2.42 3.05
C LEU A 210 17.46 -2.92 4.31
N PRO A 211 16.74 -3.42 5.32
CA PRO A 211 15.29 -3.70 5.36
C PRO A 211 14.45 -2.55 5.98
N GLY A 212 14.87 -1.30 5.90
CA GLY A 212 14.15 -0.17 6.52
C GLY A 212 12.93 0.31 5.73
N ALA A 213 11.93 0.85 6.42
CA ALA A 213 10.76 1.51 5.84
C ALA A 213 10.39 2.76 6.65
N ILE A 214 9.96 3.80 5.95
CA ILE A 214 9.47 5.05 6.54
C ILE A 214 8.05 5.30 6.06
N PHE A 215 7.16 5.65 6.99
CA PHE A 215 5.78 6.04 6.70
C PHE A 215 5.56 7.48 7.18
N GLN A 216 5.29 8.38 6.24
CA GLN A 216 4.96 9.76 6.51
C GLN A 216 3.44 9.96 6.49
N ILE A 217 2.90 10.44 7.58
CA ILE A 217 1.48 10.75 7.75
C ILE A 217 1.33 12.26 7.82
N LYS A 218 0.40 12.81 7.05
CA LYS A 218 0.03 14.22 7.10
C LYS A 218 -1.47 14.33 7.32
N SER A 219 -1.87 14.86 8.47
CA SER A 219 -3.26 15.13 8.81
C SER A 219 -3.78 16.29 7.97
N ASN A 220 -4.96 16.12 7.38
CA ASN A 220 -5.67 17.16 6.62
C ASN A 220 -6.56 18.02 7.51
N THR A 221 -6.85 17.56 8.74
CA THR A 221 -7.64 18.32 9.71
C THR A 221 -6.89 19.59 10.11
N LYS A 222 -7.43 20.75 9.73
CA LYS A 222 -6.96 22.04 10.24
C LYS A 222 -7.26 22.08 11.74
N ILE A 223 -6.20 22.15 12.54
CA ILE A 223 -6.26 22.50 13.98
C ILE A 223 -6.69 23.95 14.10
#